data_AF-A0A6A4QLD8-F1
#
_entry.id   AF-A0A6A4QLD8-F1
#
_cell.length_a   1.000
_cell.length_b   1.000
_cell.length_c   1.000
_cell.angle_alpha   90.00
_cell.angle_beta   90.00
_cell.angle_gamma   90.00
#
_symmetry.space_group_name_H-M   'P 1'
#
loop_
_entity.id
_entity.type
_entity.pdbx_description
1 polymer ?
#
loop_
_entity_poly.entity_id
_entity_poly.type
_entity_poly.pdbx_seq_one_letter_code
_entity_poly.pdbx_strand_id
1 'polypeptide(L)'
;MSGGLVSRYEQEYISSCKSLHELKGQEYVAESLKASDQIGAAIAVLHSALINAKKKIPREESWKSIYQKQIHDASEVLRKFEHENYVVWSQNIPSGDELPLPEGNKIVKVIHYSPKIWERQLSFKTKG
;
A
#
# COMPACT_ATOMS: atom_id res chain seq x y z
N MET A 1 26.10 1.99 18.72
CA MET A 1 24.75 1.73 18.18
C MET A 1 24.88 0.68 17.10
N SER A 2 24.83 -0.59 17.48
CA SER A 2 24.86 -1.72 16.56
C SER A 2 23.45 -1.89 16.00
N GLY A 3 23.21 -1.33 14.81
CA GLY A 3 21.99 -1.62 14.05
C GLY A 3 21.96 -3.12 13.77
N GLY A 4 21.03 -3.83 14.39
CA GLY A 4 20.79 -5.24 14.08
C GLY A 4 20.52 -5.36 12.58
N LEU A 5 21.25 -6.25 11.90
CA LEU A 5 20.98 -6.56 10.51
C LEU A 5 19.57 -7.14 10.41
N VAL A 6 18.62 -6.33 9.94
CA VAL A 6 17.28 -6.81 9.57
C VAL A 6 17.47 -7.89 8.51
N SER A 7 16.90 -9.07 8.76
CA SER A 7 17.02 -10.20 7.84
C SER A 7 16.43 -9.85 6.48
N ARG A 8 16.92 -10.46 5.40
CA ARG A 8 16.34 -10.24 4.05
C ARG A 8 14.85 -10.56 4.02
N TYR A 9 14.43 -11.57 4.78
CA TYR A 9 13.04 -11.96 4.95
C TYR A 9 12.20 -10.82 5.55
N GLU A 10 12.64 -10.22 6.67
CA GLU A 10 11.95 -9.10 7.31
C GLU A 10 11.89 -7.87 6.39
N GLN A 11 12.97 -7.58 5.66
CA GLN A 11 12.99 -6.46 4.69
C GLN A 11 11.99 -6.68 3.55
N GLU A 12 11.93 -7.90 3.01
CA GLU A 12 10.97 -8.24 1.96
C GLU A 12 9.53 -8.18 2.47
N TYR A 13 9.29 -8.67 3.69
CA TYR A 13 7.99 -8.59 4.34
C TYR A 13 7.51 -7.14 4.51
N ILE A 14 8.32 -6.28 5.14
CA ILE A 14 7.97 -4.86 5.35
C ILE A 14 7.74 -4.14 4.02
N SER A 15 8.60 -4.39 3.02
CA SER A 15 8.46 -3.81 1.68
C SER A 15 7.16 -4.23 0.99
N SER A 16 6.78 -5.49 1.15
CA SER A 16 5.53 -6.04 0.61
C SER A 16 4.31 -5.42 1.28
N CYS A 17 4.32 -5.32 2.62
CA CYS A 17 3.27 -4.65 3.38
C CYS A 17 3.13 -3.18 2.97
N LYS A 18 4.23 -2.44 2.83
CA LYS A 18 4.22 -1.06 2.36
C LYS A 18 3.56 -0.94 0.99
N SER A 19 3.94 -1.81 0.06
CA SER A 19 3.43 -1.78 -1.32
C SER A 19 1.95 -2.10 -1.41
N LEU A 20 1.47 -3.07 -0.60
CA LEU A 20 0.03 -3.36 -0.51
C LEU A 20 -0.75 -2.21 0.13
N HIS A 21 -0.20 -1.58 1.16
CA HIS A 21 -0.84 -0.45 1.81
C HIS A 21 -0.93 0.75 0.86
N GLU A 22 0.12 1.01 0.07
CA GLU A 22 0.12 2.01 -1.01
C GLU A 22 -0.97 1.71 -2.05
N LEU A 23 -1.04 0.46 -2.56
CA LEU A 23 -2.09 0.06 -3.52
C LEU A 23 -3.49 0.30 -2.93
N LYS A 24 -3.71 -0.13 -1.68
CA LYS A 24 -5.01 0.01 -1.02
C LYS A 24 -5.39 1.47 -0.79
N GLY A 25 -4.42 2.32 -0.42
CA GLY A 25 -4.63 3.76 -0.31
C GLY A 25 -5.06 4.38 -1.65
N GLN A 26 -4.42 3.98 -2.75
CA GLN A 26 -4.76 4.46 -4.08
C GLN A 26 -6.14 3.97 -4.57
N GLU A 27 -6.56 2.76 -4.19
CA GLU A 27 -7.93 2.31 -4.45
C GLU A 27 -8.97 3.24 -3.81
N TYR A 28 -8.78 3.61 -2.54
CA TYR A 28 -9.70 4.53 -1.87
C TYR A 28 -9.70 5.93 -2.48
N VAL A 29 -8.54 6.42 -2.95
CA VAL A 29 -8.46 7.68 -3.71
C VAL A 29 -9.23 7.57 -5.02
N ALA A 30 -9.09 6.47 -5.75
CA ALA A 30 -9.83 6.27 -6.99
C ALA A 30 -11.34 6.17 -6.76
N GLU A 31 -11.78 5.47 -5.71
CA GLU A 31 -13.19 5.40 -5.32
C GLU A 31 -13.76 6.78 -4.96
N SER A 32 -13.01 7.61 -4.22
CA SER A 32 -13.45 8.97 -3.86
C SER A 32 -13.49 9.91 -5.08
N LEU A 33 -12.54 9.79 -6.00
CA LEU A 33 -12.56 10.52 -7.28
C LEU A 33 -13.77 10.13 -8.12
N LYS A 34 -14.06 8.82 -8.24
CA LYS A 34 -15.27 8.36 -8.94
C LYS A 34 -16.53 8.90 -8.29
N ALA A 35 -16.63 8.88 -6.96
CA ALA A 35 -17.77 9.43 -6.22
C ALA A 35 -17.91 10.96 -6.39
N SER A 36 -16.84 11.63 -6.81
CA SER A 36 -16.80 13.06 -7.14
C SER A 36 -16.90 13.32 -8.66
N ASP A 37 -17.48 12.37 -9.41
CA ASP A 37 -17.66 12.40 -10.86
C ASP A 37 -16.36 12.60 -11.66
N GLN A 38 -15.20 12.21 -11.11
CA GLN A 38 -13.88 12.30 -11.76
C GLN A 38 -13.35 10.90 -12.13
N ILE A 39 -14.14 10.12 -12.87
CA ILE A 39 -13.80 8.74 -13.22
C ILE A 39 -12.53 8.64 -14.08
N GLY A 40 -12.24 9.63 -14.93
CA GLY A 40 -11.00 9.66 -15.72
C GLY A 40 -9.75 9.70 -14.84
N ALA A 41 -9.76 10.56 -13.80
CA ALA A 41 -8.69 10.63 -12.81
C ALA A 41 -8.61 9.36 -11.95
N ALA A 42 -9.76 8.79 -11.56
CA ALA A 42 -9.81 7.53 -10.82
C ALA A 42 -9.13 6.37 -11.58
N ILE A 43 -9.39 6.26 -12.89
CA ILE A 43 -8.76 5.27 -13.78
C ILE A 43 -7.24 5.48 -13.81
N ALA A 44 -6.79 6.73 -13.97
CA ALA A 44 -5.38 7.05 -14.05
C ALA A 44 -4.62 6.71 -12.74
N VAL A 45 -5.23 6.98 -11.59
CA VAL A 45 -4.72 6.57 -10.27
C VAL A 45 -4.56 5.05 -10.18
N LEU A 46 -5.61 4.28 -10.50
CA LEU A 46 -5.57 2.81 -10.43
C LEU A 46 -4.54 2.20 -11.39
N HIS A 47 -4.43 2.73 -12.62
CA HIS A 47 -3.41 2.30 -13.58
C HIS A 47 -2.00 2.46 -13.01
N SER A 48 -1.68 3.64 -12.51
CA SER A 48 -0.37 3.94 -11.92
C SER A 48 -0.09 3.04 -10.70
N ALA A 49 -1.08 2.88 -9.82
CA ALA A 49 -0.97 2.03 -8.63
C ALA A 49 -0.71 0.56 -8.99
N LEU A 50 -1.44 0.02 -9.97
CA LEU A 50 -1.27 -1.36 -10.44
C LEU A 50 0.08 -1.61 -11.12
N ILE A 51 0.55 -0.67 -11.95
CA ILE A 51 1.89 -0.74 -12.57
C ILE A 51 2.96 -0.81 -11.48
N ASN A 52 2.84 0.02 -10.44
CA ASN A 52 3.80 0.05 -9.34
C ASN A 52 3.70 -1.21 -8.47
N ALA A 53 2.49 -1.69 -8.16
CA ALA A 53 2.29 -2.90 -7.37
C ALA A 53 2.86 -4.15 -8.06
N LYS A 54 2.63 -4.31 -9.37
CA LYS A 54 3.13 -5.45 -10.17
C LYS A 54 4.65 -5.54 -10.20
N LYS A 55 5.36 -4.40 -10.10
CA LYS A 55 6.84 -4.37 -10.02
C LYS A 55 7.39 -4.85 -8.67
N LYS A 56 6.56 -4.85 -7.63
CA LYS A 56 6.95 -5.12 -6.24
C LYS A 56 6.39 -6.45 -5.72
N ILE A 57 6.03 -7.39 -6.61
CA ILE A 57 5.55 -8.71 -6.22
C ILE A 57 6.66 -9.43 -5.44
N PRO A 58 6.38 -9.90 -4.21
CA PRO A 58 7.35 -10.62 -3.40
C PRO A 58 7.68 -12.01 -3.95
N ARG A 59 8.83 -12.54 -3.54
CA ARG A 59 9.33 -13.86 -3.93
C ARG A 59 8.76 -14.98 -3.06
N GLU A 60 8.66 -14.72 -1.77
CA GLU A 60 8.21 -15.69 -0.78
C GLU A 60 6.72 -16.04 -0.97
N GLU A 61 6.43 -17.33 -1.11
CA GLU A 61 5.13 -17.81 -1.58
C GLU A 61 4.00 -17.56 -0.56
N SER A 62 4.33 -17.58 0.73
CA SER A 62 3.38 -17.44 1.84
C SER A 62 2.55 -16.14 1.78
N TRP A 63 3.09 -15.06 1.21
CA TRP A 63 2.37 -13.80 1.03
C TRP A 63 2.23 -13.35 -0.43
N LYS A 64 2.94 -13.99 -1.37
CA LYS A 64 2.79 -13.74 -2.80
C LYS A 64 1.39 -14.00 -3.31
N SER A 65 0.73 -15.07 -2.85
CA SER A 65 -0.66 -15.37 -3.21
C SER A 65 -1.64 -14.27 -2.78
N ILE A 66 -1.50 -13.78 -1.55
CA ILE A 66 -2.26 -12.64 -1.01
C ILE A 66 -2.01 -11.40 -1.87
N TYR A 67 -0.74 -11.13 -2.20
CA TYR A 67 -0.36 -9.98 -3.00
C TYR A 67 -0.96 -10.01 -4.41
N GLN A 68 -0.90 -11.17 -5.08
CA GLN A 68 -1.51 -11.39 -6.39
C GLN A 68 -3.02 -11.24 -6.35
N LYS A 69 -3.67 -11.76 -5.31
CA LYS A 69 -5.12 -11.58 -5.12
C LYS A 69 -5.48 -10.10 -5.03
N GLN A 70 -4.75 -9.31 -4.23
CA GLN A 70 -5.00 -7.87 -4.12
C GLN A 70 -4.79 -7.12 -5.45
N ILE A 71 -3.76 -7.48 -6.23
CA ILE A 71 -3.58 -6.94 -7.58
C ILE A 71 -4.76 -7.31 -8.50
N HIS A 72 -5.23 -8.55 -8.41
CA HIS A 72 -6.36 -9.01 -9.21
C HIS A 72 -7.63 -8.24 -8.85
N ASP A 73 -7.96 -8.14 -7.57
CA ASP A 73 -9.12 -7.40 -7.06
C ASP A 73 -9.07 -5.93 -7.54
N ALA A 74 -7.92 -5.26 -7.43
CA ALA A 74 -7.70 -3.90 -7.93
C ALA A 74 -7.84 -3.78 -9.45
N SER A 75 -7.39 -4.79 -10.21
CA SER A 75 -7.52 -4.83 -11.67
C SER A 75 -8.97 -4.96 -12.11
N GLU A 76 -9.78 -5.69 -11.34
CA GLU A 76 -11.22 -5.82 -11.58
C GLU A 76 -11.97 -4.51 -11.33
N VAL A 77 -11.55 -3.73 -10.33
CA VAL A 77 -12.09 -2.37 -10.10
C VAL A 77 -11.74 -1.46 -11.28
N LEU A 78 -10.48 -1.44 -11.71
CA LEU A 78 -10.04 -0.65 -12.87
C LEU A 78 -10.86 -1.01 -14.11
N ARG A 79 -11.03 -2.30 -14.41
CA ARG A 79 -11.82 -2.76 -15.57
C ARG A 79 -13.26 -2.23 -15.54
N LYS A 80 -13.89 -2.20 -14.35
CA LYS A 80 -15.24 -1.64 -14.19
C LYS A 80 -15.25 -0.14 -14.49
N PHE A 81 -14.26 0.60 -13.97
CA PHE A 81 -14.19 2.05 -14.18
C PHE A 81 -13.94 2.39 -15.65
N GLU A 82 -13.03 1.68 -16.32
CA GLU A 82 -12.78 1.85 -17.76
C GLU A 82 -14.03 1.59 -18.59
N HIS A 83 -14.77 0.51 -18.29
CA HIS A 83 -16.02 0.21 -18.98
C HIS A 83 -17.08 1.28 -18.76
N GLU A 84 -17.26 1.72 -17.52
CA GLU A 84 -18.20 2.79 -17.18
C GLU A 84 -17.82 4.11 -17.83
N ASN A 85 -16.52 4.45 -17.86
CA ASN A 85 -16.04 5.65 -18.53
C ASN A 85 -16.28 5.60 -20.04
N TYR A 86 -16.06 4.44 -20.68
CA TYR A 86 -16.33 4.25 -22.10
C TYR A 86 -17.81 4.39 -22.44
N VAL A 87 -18.70 3.84 -21.61
CA VAL A 87 -20.15 3.78 -21.91
C VAL A 87 -20.89 5.05 -21.49
N VAL A 88 -20.54 5.66 -20.35
CA VAL A 88 -21.35 6.69 -19.70
C VAL A 88 -20.68 8.06 -19.73
N TRP A 89 -19.41 8.14 -19.33
CA TRP A 89 -18.80 9.42 -18.94
C TRP A 89 -17.94 10.07 -20.03
N SER A 90 -17.27 9.26 -20.86
CA SER A 90 -16.32 9.68 -21.90
C SER A 90 -15.27 10.69 -21.41
N GLN A 91 -14.84 10.59 -20.15
CA GLN A 91 -13.83 11.49 -19.59
C GLN A 91 -12.43 11.15 -20.10
N ASN A 92 -11.63 12.19 -20.31
CA ASN A 92 -10.22 12.03 -20.60
C ASN A 92 -9.47 11.43 -19.39
N ILE A 93 -8.49 10.58 -19.66
CA ILE A 93 -7.66 9.95 -18.63
C ILE A 93 -6.36 10.77 -18.54
N PRO A 94 -6.12 11.49 -17.43
CA PRO A 94 -4.92 12.33 -17.29
C PRO A 94 -3.64 11.47 -17.21
N SER A 95 -2.51 12.08 -17.57
CA SER A 95 -1.19 11.45 -17.46
C SER A 95 -0.67 11.50 -16.02
N GLY A 96 0.35 10.68 -15.73
CA GLY A 96 0.81 10.39 -14.37
C GLY A 96 1.28 11.59 -13.53
N ASP A 97 1.69 12.70 -14.16
CA ASP A 97 2.27 13.86 -13.47
C ASP A 97 1.21 14.71 -12.74
N GLU A 98 -0.08 14.52 -13.05
CA GLU A 98 -1.21 15.28 -12.46
C GLU A 98 -1.99 14.48 -11.40
N LEU A 99 -1.51 13.28 -11.02
CA LEU A 99 -2.28 12.38 -10.17
C LEU A 99 -2.29 12.82 -8.70
N PRO A 100 -3.47 12.81 -8.04
CA PRO A 100 -3.56 13.09 -6.62
C PRO A 100 -2.82 12.01 -5.83
N LEU A 101 -2.04 12.45 -4.84
CA LEU A 101 -1.34 11.55 -3.92
C LEU A 101 -2.18 11.32 -2.67
N PRO A 102 -2.20 10.10 -2.11
CA PRO A 102 -2.87 9.81 -0.86
C PRO A 102 -2.18 10.55 0.29
N GLU A 103 -2.97 11.22 1.12
CA GLU A 103 -2.49 11.86 2.34
C GLU A 103 -2.37 10.84 3.49
N GLY A 104 -1.21 10.83 4.15
CA GLY A 104 -0.94 9.92 5.26
C GLY A 104 -1.42 10.50 6.60
N ASN A 105 -2.39 9.85 7.24
CA ASN A 105 -2.86 10.22 8.57
C ASN A 105 -2.33 9.27 9.66
N LYS A 106 -1.58 9.80 10.63
CA LYS A 106 -1.05 9.01 11.76
C LYS A 106 -2.15 8.75 12.79
N ILE A 107 -2.72 7.56 12.74
CA ILE A 107 -3.79 7.13 13.66
C ILE A 107 -3.27 6.34 14.88
N VAL A 108 -2.05 5.81 14.84
CA VAL A 108 -1.46 5.04 15.93
C VAL A 108 -0.47 5.88 16.74
N LYS A 109 -0.63 5.88 18.06
CA LYS A 109 0.33 6.44 19.02
C LYS A 109 0.98 5.31 19.81
N VAL A 110 2.28 5.45 20.07
CA VAL A 110 3.01 4.52 20.95
C VAL A 110 2.47 4.71 22.37
N ILE A 111 2.00 3.62 22.97
CA ILE A 111 1.61 3.60 24.38
C ILE A 111 2.86 3.26 25.18
N HIS A 112 3.27 4.16 26.07
CA HIS A 112 4.43 3.91 26.93
C HIS A 112 4.12 2.79 27.90
N TYR A 113 4.97 1.76 27.88
CA TYR A 113 4.92 0.71 28.88
C TYR A 113 5.45 1.25 30.22
N SER A 114 4.64 1.12 31.26
CA SER A 114 5.07 1.36 32.65
C SER A 114 4.87 0.06 33.43
N PRO A 115 5.95 -0.61 33.84
CA PRO A 115 5.85 -1.88 34.57
C PRO A 115 5.17 -1.64 35.91
N LYS A 116 4.14 -2.45 36.21
CA LYS A 116 3.42 -2.39 37.50
C LYS A 116 4.09 -3.20 38.61
N ILE A 117 5.04 -4.06 38.24
CA ILE A 117 5.82 -4.92 39.13
C ILE A 117 7.28 -4.61 38.87
N TRP A 118 8.12 -4.77 39.90
CA TRP A 118 9.56 -4.57 39.76
C TRP A 118 10.16 -5.60 38.80
N GLU A 119 10.49 -5.17 37.58
CA GLU A 119 11.15 -5.99 36.55
C GLU A 119 12.66 -5.75 36.61
N ARG A 120 13.46 -6.82 36.64
CA ARG A 120 14.92 -6.70 36.55
C ARG A 120 15.29 -6.15 35.18
N GLN A 121 16.14 -5.13 35.15
CA GLN A 121 16.66 -4.57 33.91
C GLN A 121 17.43 -5.64 33.13
N LEU A 122 16.91 -6.04 31.97
CA LEU A 122 17.57 -7.01 31.08
C LEU A 122 18.80 -6.34 30.45
N SER A 123 19.98 -6.60 31.02
CA SER A 123 21.25 -6.20 30.42
C SER A 123 21.67 -7.24 29.37
N PHE A 124 21.49 -6.93 28.10
CA PHE A 124 22.03 -7.75 27.01
C PHE A 124 23.52 -7.49 26.87
N LYS A 125 24.37 -8.48 27.19
CA LYS A 125 25.80 -8.40 26.87
C LYS A 125 25.98 -8.51 25.36
N THR A 126 26.38 -7.42 24.71
CA THR A 126 26.93 -7.49 23.35
C THR A 126 28.31 -8.12 23.43
N LYS A 127 28.54 -9.26 22.76
CA LYS A 127 29.90 -9.79 22.57
C LYS A 127 30.70 -8.75 21.79
N GLY A 128 31.79 -8.27 22.40
CA GLY A 128 32.78 -7.41 21.76
C GLY A 128 33.72 -8.23 20.87
#